data_AF-A0A9D8RXL5-F1
#
_entry.id   AF-A0A9D8RXL5-F1
#
_cell.length_a   1.000
_cell.length_b   1.000
_cell.length_c   1.000
_cell.angle_alpha   90.00
_cell.angle_beta   90.00
_cell.angle_gamma   90.00
#
_symmetry.space_group_name_H-M   'P 1'
#
loop_
_entity.id
_entity.type
_entity.pdbx_description
1 polymer ?
#
loop_
_entity_poly.entity_id
_entity_poly.type
_entity_poly.pdbx_seq_one_letter_code
_entity_poly.pdbx_strand_id
1 'polypeptide(L)'
;DCENADPYCLGATILNLDKTIVKKIKKIILYDDINTSSAWDSISDHLPIPIEKENIKRVVNNKSLTDVTMAVGITKECSCYDIDSAILVSSDSDFWAVIDGNQKINFLVLNEHKKTSDRIINIFNERGIPHCYMDDFAKDKIQKLKSEVLFDGLKKRIDLFNQTGTLETLDVNELIDKIYREAYIQGSESQIEFEKNVFYNKYFKSGFILRPTQENNSLIFKIELTK
;
A
#
# COMPACT_ATOMS: atom_id res chain seq x y z
N ASP A 1 -0.87 -3.56 -8.94
CA ASP A 1 -1.51 -4.66 -8.22
C ASP A 1 -1.31 -4.45 -6.73
N CYS A 2 -2.32 -3.95 -6.02
CA CYS A 2 -2.19 -3.65 -4.60
C CYS A 2 -2.29 -4.89 -3.69
N GLU A 3 -2.73 -6.04 -4.24
CA GLU A 3 -2.84 -7.30 -3.51
C GLU A 3 -1.47 -8.00 -3.43
N ASN A 4 -0.72 -8.00 -4.52
CA ASN A 4 0.57 -8.69 -4.58
C ASN A 4 1.80 -7.80 -4.44
N ALA A 5 1.69 -6.48 -4.60
CA ALA A 5 2.82 -5.56 -4.42
C ALA A 5 2.93 -5.03 -2.98
N ASP A 6 4.15 -4.85 -2.49
CA ASP A 6 4.43 -4.12 -1.25
C ASP A 6 4.46 -2.59 -1.52
N PRO A 7 3.57 -1.79 -0.89
CA PRO A 7 3.53 -0.34 -1.07
C PRO A 7 4.80 0.38 -0.62
N TYR A 8 5.51 -0.16 0.38
CA TYR A 8 6.77 0.40 0.85
C TYR A 8 7.91 0.12 -0.11
N CYS A 9 7.91 -1.05 -0.76
CA CYS A 9 8.86 -1.37 -1.82
C CYS A 9 8.62 -0.45 -3.03
N LEU A 10 7.37 -0.33 -3.51
CA LEU A 10 7.05 0.57 -4.61
C LEU A 10 7.45 2.02 -4.28
N GLY A 11 7.10 2.49 -3.08
CA GLY A 11 7.44 3.84 -2.66
C GLY A 11 8.95 4.06 -2.59
N ALA A 12 9.71 3.09 -2.06
CA ALA A 12 11.18 3.14 -2.06
C ALA A 12 11.75 3.16 -3.47
N THR A 13 11.23 2.35 -4.40
CA THR A 13 11.65 2.36 -5.80
C THR A 13 11.46 3.74 -6.41
N ILE A 14 10.26 4.31 -6.35
CA ILE A 14 9.96 5.61 -6.98
C ILE A 14 10.77 6.75 -6.35
N LEU A 15 10.91 6.80 -5.02
CA LEU A 15 11.65 7.85 -4.31
C LEU A 15 13.17 7.79 -4.55
N ASN A 16 13.69 6.67 -5.04
CA ASN A 16 15.09 6.51 -5.42
C ASN A 16 15.36 6.76 -6.91
N LEU A 17 14.33 6.93 -7.73
CA LEU A 17 14.51 7.31 -9.13
C LEU A 17 14.96 8.77 -9.27
N ASP A 18 15.76 9.02 -10.30
CA ASP A 18 16.11 10.37 -10.69
C ASP A 18 14.87 11.18 -11.05
N LYS A 19 14.84 12.45 -10.61
CA LYS A 19 13.70 13.35 -10.86
C LYS A 19 13.35 13.51 -12.34
N THR A 20 14.33 13.38 -13.23
CA THR A 20 14.13 13.43 -14.68
C THR A 20 13.40 12.21 -15.22
N ILE A 21 13.62 11.03 -14.63
CA ILE A 21 12.93 9.78 -14.96
C ILE A 21 11.51 9.82 -14.41
N VAL A 22 11.35 10.20 -13.14
CA VAL A 22 10.04 10.32 -12.49
C VAL A 22 9.09 11.21 -13.30
N LYS A 23 9.57 12.32 -13.84
CA LYS A 23 8.78 13.24 -14.67
C LYS A 23 8.25 12.63 -15.98
N LYS A 24 8.81 11.51 -16.44
CA LYS A 24 8.31 10.79 -17.62
C LYS A 24 7.07 9.95 -17.30
N ILE A 25 6.85 9.61 -16.03
CA ILE A 25 5.70 8.82 -15.59
C ILE A 25 4.50 9.76 -15.46
N LYS A 26 3.50 9.56 -16.32
CA LYS A 26 2.29 10.41 -16.37
C LYS A 26 1.40 10.24 -15.14
N LYS A 27 1.17 8.99 -14.73
CA LYS A 27 0.33 8.61 -13.59
C LYS A 27 0.64 7.17 -13.13
N ILE A 28 0.25 6.85 -11.91
CA ILE A 28 0.17 5.48 -11.37
C ILE A 28 -1.31 5.16 -11.17
N ILE A 29 -1.76 3.99 -11.62
CA ILE A 29 -3.11 3.50 -11.34
C ILE A 29 -3.00 2.32 -10.38
N LEU A 30 -3.55 2.49 -9.18
CA LEU A 30 -3.64 1.48 -8.16
C LEU A 30 -4.95 0.71 -8.32
N TYR A 31 -4.86 -0.60 -8.48
CA TYR A 31 -6.02 -1.50 -8.44
C TYR A 31 -6.06 -2.11 -7.06
N ASP A 32 -6.99 -1.61 -6.24
CA ASP A 32 -7.00 -1.86 -4.80
C ASP A 32 -8.27 -2.58 -4.34
N ASP A 33 -8.13 -3.40 -3.30
CA ASP A 33 -9.20 -4.18 -2.68
C ASP A 33 -9.25 -3.92 -1.17
N ILE A 34 -10.39 -4.19 -0.53
CA ILE A 34 -10.57 -3.94 0.90
C ILE A 34 -9.60 -4.71 1.82
N ASN A 35 -8.98 -5.79 1.33
CA ASN A 35 -8.07 -6.62 2.13
C ASN A 35 -6.58 -6.30 1.94
N THR A 36 -6.25 -5.26 1.17
CA THR A 36 -4.85 -4.88 0.92
C THR A 36 -4.29 -4.01 2.06
N SER A 37 -3.03 -3.61 1.93
CA SER A 37 -2.38 -2.72 2.90
C SER A 37 -3.07 -1.36 2.98
N SER A 38 -3.34 -0.92 4.21
CA SER A 38 -3.80 0.45 4.48
C SER A 38 -2.80 1.52 4.04
N ALA A 39 -1.54 1.16 3.78
CA ALA A 39 -0.55 2.09 3.25
C ALA A 39 -0.88 2.60 1.84
N TRP A 40 -1.70 1.87 1.07
CA TRP A 40 -2.19 2.33 -0.23
C TRP A 40 -3.09 3.56 -0.13
N ASP A 41 -3.69 3.85 1.03
CA ASP A 41 -4.48 5.07 1.25
C ASP A 41 -3.61 6.32 1.36
N SER A 42 -2.41 6.20 1.95
CA SER A 42 -1.54 7.36 2.23
C SER A 42 -0.44 7.54 1.16
N ILE A 43 -0.18 6.54 0.31
CA ILE A 43 0.97 6.57 -0.61
C ILE A 43 0.97 7.77 -1.58
N SER A 44 -0.20 8.29 -1.95
CA SER A 44 -0.32 9.47 -2.83
C SER A 44 0.35 10.72 -2.26
N ASP A 45 0.35 10.86 -0.93
CA ASP A 45 0.88 12.05 -0.26
C ASP A 45 2.42 12.03 -0.18
N HIS A 46 3.02 10.88 -0.50
CA HIS A 46 4.46 10.66 -0.43
C HIS A 46 5.12 10.56 -1.80
N LEU A 47 4.37 10.33 -2.88
CA LEU A 47 4.94 10.16 -4.22
C LEU A 47 4.76 11.40 -5.09
N PRO A 48 5.79 11.81 -5.85
CA PRO A 48 5.73 12.98 -6.73
C PRO A 48 4.99 12.70 -8.06
N ILE A 49 4.28 11.58 -8.18
CA ILE A 49 3.59 11.13 -9.39
C ILE A 49 2.09 11.12 -9.09
N PRO A 50 1.22 11.63 -9.99
CA PRO A 50 -0.22 11.53 -9.82
C PRO A 50 -0.66 10.08 -9.64
N ILE A 51 -1.51 9.82 -8.64
CA ILE A 51 -2.04 8.48 -8.36
C ILE A 51 -3.56 8.48 -8.55
N GLU A 52 -4.03 7.56 -9.39
CA GLU A 52 -5.45 7.18 -9.49
C GLU A 52 -5.64 5.87 -8.72
N LYS A 53 -6.76 5.74 -8.00
CA LYS A 53 -7.06 4.55 -7.21
C LYS A 53 -8.41 3.97 -7.61
N GLU A 54 -8.37 2.81 -8.24
CA GLU A 54 -9.53 2.00 -8.61
C GLU A 54 -9.85 1.03 -7.48
N ASN A 55 -10.88 1.34 -6.69
CA ASN A 55 -11.35 0.50 -5.60
C ASN A 55 -12.26 -0.61 -6.13
N ILE A 56 -11.76 -1.83 -6.13
CA ILE A 56 -12.44 -3.01 -6.64
C ILE A 56 -13.42 -3.52 -5.60
N LYS A 57 -14.69 -3.63 -6.01
CA LYS A 57 -15.75 -4.20 -5.17
C LYS A 57 -15.82 -5.71 -5.41
N ARG A 58 -15.65 -6.50 -4.35
CA ARG A 58 -15.86 -7.95 -4.42
C ARG A 58 -17.35 -8.25 -4.66
N VAL A 59 -17.62 -9.15 -5.60
CA VAL A 59 -18.95 -9.75 -5.79
C VAL A 59 -19.14 -10.94 -4.87
N VAL A 60 -18.07 -11.73 -4.69
CA VAL A 60 -18.02 -12.84 -3.73
C VAL A 60 -16.85 -12.57 -2.79
N ASN A 61 -17.11 -12.51 -1.48
CA ASN A 61 -16.14 -12.01 -0.50
C ASN A 61 -14.80 -12.77 -0.49
N ASN A 62 -14.79 -14.06 -0.84
CA ASN A 62 -13.58 -14.89 -0.86
C ASN A 62 -12.89 -14.97 -2.23
N LYS A 63 -13.34 -14.21 -3.24
CA LYS A 63 -12.72 -14.16 -4.56
C LYS A 63 -12.28 -12.74 -4.87
N SER A 64 -10.98 -12.57 -5.11
CA SER A 64 -10.45 -11.31 -5.62
C SER A 64 -10.89 -11.10 -7.08
N LEU A 65 -11.14 -9.85 -7.44
CA LEU A 65 -11.38 -9.42 -8.82
C LEU A 65 -10.25 -8.50 -9.30
N THR A 66 -9.18 -8.36 -8.51
CA THR A 66 -8.08 -7.43 -8.76
C THR A 66 -7.39 -7.73 -10.07
N ASP A 67 -6.97 -8.97 -10.30
CA ASP A 67 -6.19 -9.35 -11.47
C ASP A 67 -6.96 -9.13 -12.77
N VAL A 68 -8.22 -9.58 -12.80
CA VAL A 68 -9.10 -9.44 -13.97
C VAL A 68 -9.37 -7.95 -14.26
N THR A 69 -9.69 -7.17 -13.23
CA THR A 69 -9.98 -5.74 -13.40
C THR A 69 -8.75 -4.98 -13.85
N MET A 70 -7.59 -5.28 -13.29
CA MET A 70 -6.31 -4.69 -13.66
C MET A 70 -5.91 -5.06 -15.10
N ALA A 71 -6.08 -6.32 -15.52
CA ALA A 71 -5.80 -6.75 -16.89
C ALA A 71 -6.68 -6.02 -17.92
N VAL A 72 -7.98 -5.89 -17.64
CA VAL A 72 -8.92 -5.11 -18.47
C VAL A 72 -8.52 -3.64 -18.50
N GLY A 73 -8.17 -3.07 -17.35
CA GLY A 73 -7.77 -1.68 -17.21
C GLY A 73 -6.48 -1.34 -17.96
N ILE A 74 -5.43 -2.18 -17.86
CA ILE A 74 -4.19 -2.01 -18.63
C ILE A 74 -4.49 -2.03 -20.13
N THR A 75 -5.27 -3.00 -20.59
CA THR A 75 -5.63 -3.14 -22.00
C THR A 75 -6.40 -1.92 -22.51
N LYS A 76 -7.33 -1.39 -21.71
CA LYS A 76 -8.05 -0.14 -22.01
C LYS A 76 -7.09 1.05 -22.07
N GLU A 77 -6.18 1.19 -21.10
CA GLU A 77 -5.22 2.30 -21.09
C GLU A 77 -4.31 2.27 -22.33
N CYS A 78 -3.83 1.09 -22.68
CA CYS A 78 -2.94 0.86 -23.83
C CYS A 78 -3.65 1.07 -25.19
N SER A 79 -4.93 0.71 -25.29
CA SER A 79 -5.68 0.82 -26.56
C SER A 79 -6.35 2.17 -26.77
N CYS A 80 -6.76 2.87 -25.70
CA CYS A 80 -7.56 4.09 -25.81
C CYS A 80 -6.74 5.40 -25.69
N TYR A 81 -5.54 5.38 -25.09
CA TYR A 81 -4.80 6.61 -24.77
C TYR A 81 -3.40 6.71 -25.39
N ASP A 82 -3.14 5.93 -26.44
CA ASP A 82 -1.90 5.96 -27.23
C ASP A 82 -0.64 5.89 -26.34
N ILE A 83 -0.65 4.92 -25.42
CA ILE A 83 0.48 4.62 -24.54
C ILE A 83 1.41 3.70 -25.31
N ASP A 84 2.71 4.02 -25.34
CA ASP A 84 3.74 3.19 -25.98
C ASP A 84 4.53 2.33 -24.97
N SER A 85 4.42 2.66 -23.68
CA SER A 85 5.23 2.09 -22.61
C SER A 85 4.44 2.02 -21.30
N ALA A 86 4.54 0.91 -20.58
CA ALA A 86 3.87 0.72 -19.30
C ALA A 86 4.81 0.08 -18.26
N ILE A 87 4.69 0.51 -17.01
CA ILE A 87 5.34 -0.14 -15.88
C ILE A 87 4.30 -1.01 -15.19
N LEU A 88 4.47 -2.34 -15.27
CA LEU A 88 3.62 -3.30 -14.59
C LEU A 88 4.20 -3.58 -13.21
N VAL A 89 3.47 -3.21 -12.16
CA VAL A 89 3.87 -3.52 -10.77
C VAL A 89 3.04 -4.68 -10.26
N SER A 90 3.60 -5.89 -10.35
CA SER A 90 3.05 -7.13 -9.79
C SER A 90 4.13 -8.22 -9.76
N SER A 91 4.00 -9.13 -8.80
CA SER A 91 4.80 -10.36 -8.75
C SER A 91 4.06 -11.60 -9.26
N ASP A 92 2.78 -11.45 -9.62
CA ASP A 92 1.94 -12.55 -10.09
C ASP A 92 2.26 -12.88 -11.57
N SER A 93 2.46 -14.17 -11.84
CA SER A 93 2.73 -14.68 -13.18
C SER A 93 1.54 -14.57 -14.13
N ASP A 94 0.32 -14.46 -13.62
CA ASP A 94 -0.89 -14.37 -14.45
C ASP A 94 -0.89 -13.14 -15.35
N PHE A 95 -0.21 -12.05 -14.94
CA PHE A 95 -0.04 -10.86 -15.78
C PHE A 95 0.88 -11.07 -16.99
N TRP A 96 1.53 -12.22 -17.13
CA TRP A 96 2.17 -12.60 -18.39
C TRP A 96 1.18 -12.54 -19.56
N ALA A 97 -0.08 -12.94 -19.35
CA ALA A 97 -1.10 -12.89 -20.39
C ALA A 97 -1.36 -11.45 -20.88
N VAL A 98 -1.20 -10.45 -20.00
CA VAL A 98 -1.33 -9.03 -20.37
C VAL A 98 -0.16 -8.58 -21.23
N ILE A 99 1.06 -8.98 -20.88
CA ILE A 99 2.28 -8.65 -21.64
C ILE A 99 2.21 -9.31 -23.02
N ASP A 100 1.92 -10.61 -23.07
CA ASP A 100 1.83 -11.38 -24.32
C ASP A 100 0.68 -10.91 -25.22
N GLY A 101 -0.44 -10.47 -24.63
CA GLY A 101 -1.59 -9.93 -25.34
C GLY A 101 -1.39 -8.51 -25.88
N ASN A 102 -0.45 -7.73 -25.34
CA ASN A 102 -0.24 -6.32 -25.70
C ASN A 102 1.16 -6.07 -26.29
N GLN A 103 1.54 -6.85 -27.31
CA GLN A 103 2.90 -6.84 -27.90
C GLN A 103 3.37 -5.48 -28.50
N LYS A 104 2.47 -4.52 -28.66
CA LYS A 104 2.81 -3.17 -29.15
C LYS A 104 3.33 -2.24 -28.05
N ILE A 105 3.21 -2.66 -26.79
CA ILE A 105 3.55 -1.85 -25.61
C ILE A 105 4.89 -2.30 -25.05
N ASN A 106 5.76 -1.35 -24.74
CA ASN A 106 7.02 -1.61 -24.07
C ASN A 106 6.78 -1.74 -22.56
N PHE A 107 6.77 -2.98 -22.06
CA PHE A 107 6.60 -3.24 -20.65
C PHE A 107 7.93 -3.22 -19.89
N LEU A 108 7.92 -2.60 -18.70
CA LEU A 108 8.88 -2.85 -17.62
C LEU A 108 8.12 -3.48 -16.46
N VAL A 109 8.61 -4.61 -15.95
CA VAL A 109 7.97 -5.29 -14.81
C VAL A 109 8.70 -4.96 -13.52
N LEU A 110 7.98 -4.48 -12.51
CA LEU A 110 8.48 -4.31 -11.15
C LEU A 110 7.89 -5.40 -10.25
N ASN A 111 8.76 -6.19 -9.64
CA ASN A 111 8.39 -7.40 -8.92
C ASN A 111 9.17 -7.55 -7.59
N GLU A 112 8.93 -8.62 -6.83
CA GLU A 112 9.60 -8.87 -5.54
C GLU A 112 10.18 -10.29 -5.48
N HIS A 113 11.41 -10.45 -4.99
CA HIS A 113 12.15 -11.72 -5.07
C HIS A 113 11.36 -12.91 -4.53
N LYS A 114 10.78 -12.77 -3.33
CA LYS A 114 10.09 -13.89 -2.65
C LYS A 114 8.73 -14.24 -3.22
N LYS A 115 8.16 -13.38 -4.06
CA LYS A 115 6.80 -13.53 -4.60
C LYS A 115 6.81 -13.92 -6.07
N THR A 116 7.94 -13.79 -6.76
CA THR A 116 8.05 -14.11 -8.17
C THR A 116 8.70 -15.47 -8.40
N SER A 117 8.15 -16.26 -9.32
CA SER A 117 8.71 -17.57 -9.68
C SER A 117 9.89 -17.46 -10.64
N ASP A 118 10.91 -18.29 -10.49
CA ASP A 118 12.05 -18.35 -11.43
C ASP A 118 11.58 -18.62 -12.87
N ARG A 119 10.47 -19.36 -13.02
CA ARG A 119 9.88 -19.68 -14.32
C ARG A 119 9.44 -18.41 -15.07
N ILE A 120 8.79 -17.46 -14.40
CA ILE A 120 8.35 -16.24 -15.08
C ILE A 120 9.54 -15.32 -15.41
N ILE A 121 10.55 -15.29 -14.53
CA ILE A 121 11.79 -14.56 -14.79
C ILE A 121 12.52 -15.09 -16.03
N ASN A 122 12.59 -16.41 -16.19
CA ASN A 122 13.18 -17.02 -17.39
C ASN A 122 12.41 -16.61 -18.65
N ILE A 123 11.08 -16.57 -18.60
CA ILE A 123 10.26 -16.11 -19.73
C ILE A 123 10.55 -14.64 -20.05
N PHE A 124 10.66 -13.76 -19.04
CA PHE A 124 11.02 -12.36 -19.26
C PHE A 124 12.38 -12.24 -19.95
N ASN A 125 13.39 -12.99 -19.49
CA ASN A 125 14.73 -12.99 -20.09
C ASN A 125 14.73 -13.50 -21.54
N GLU A 126 14.05 -14.62 -21.81
CA GLU A 126 13.94 -15.20 -23.16
C GLU A 126 13.22 -14.27 -24.14
N ARG A 127 12.23 -13.51 -23.66
CA ARG A 127 11.41 -12.60 -24.45
C ARG A 127 11.93 -11.17 -24.47
N GLY A 128 13.03 -10.88 -23.78
CA GLY A 128 13.63 -9.55 -23.69
C GLY A 128 12.77 -8.52 -22.97
N ILE A 129 11.92 -8.95 -22.02
CA ILE A 129 11.10 -8.06 -21.21
C ILE A 129 11.94 -7.60 -20.00
N PRO A 130 12.23 -6.29 -19.86
CA PRO A 130 12.97 -5.81 -18.70
C PRO A 130 12.15 -5.97 -17.43
N HIS A 131 12.80 -6.42 -16.37
CA HIS A 131 12.21 -6.48 -15.04
C HIS A 131 13.19 -5.99 -13.97
N CYS A 132 12.65 -5.61 -12.81
CA CYS A 132 13.44 -5.10 -11.68
C CYS A 132 12.77 -5.44 -10.35
N TYR A 133 13.56 -5.94 -9.41
CA TYR A 133 13.10 -6.26 -8.06
C TYR A 133 13.01 -4.99 -7.20
N MET A 134 11.81 -4.69 -6.70
CA MET A 134 11.56 -3.49 -5.89
C MET A 134 12.17 -3.61 -4.49
N ASP A 135 12.34 -4.81 -3.98
CA ASP A 135 12.91 -5.08 -2.67
C ASP A 135 14.43 -4.90 -2.60
N ASP A 136 15.10 -4.65 -3.75
CA ASP A 136 16.52 -4.26 -3.81
C ASP A 136 16.75 -2.76 -3.50
N PHE A 137 15.70 -1.94 -3.50
CA PHE A 137 15.83 -0.50 -3.28
C PHE A 137 15.94 -0.12 -1.80
N ALA A 138 16.76 0.90 -1.51
CA ALA A 138 16.95 1.40 -0.15
C ALA A 138 15.66 1.98 0.45
N LYS A 139 15.26 1.46 1.63
CA LYS A 139 13.98 1.78 2.28
C LYS A 139 14.02 2.97 3.24
N ASP A 140 15.18 3.45 3.67
CA ASP A 140 15.49 4.83 3.32
C ASP A 140 14.44 5.93 3.56
N LYS A 141 13.99 6.42 2.40
CA LYS A 141 13.06 7.52 2.18
C LYS A 141 11.61 7.17 2.51
N ILE A 142 11.29 5.89 2.78
CA ILE A 142 9.89 5.45 3.03
C ILE A 142 9.52 5.47 4.52
N GLN A 143 10.46 5.76 5.42
CA GLN A 143 10.20 5.79 6.86
C GLN A 143 9.11 6.79 7.26
N LYS A 144 8.99 7.90 6.52
CA LYS A 144 7.92 8.88 6.71
C LYS A 144 6.54 8.27 6.44
N LEU A 145 6.38 7.60 5.29
CA LEU A 145 5.14 6.89 4.93
C LEU A 145 4.78 5.86 6.00
N LYS A 146 5.73 5.01 6.43
CA LYS A 146 5.50 4.03 7.50
C LYS A 146 4.95 4.68 8.77
N SER A 147 5.57 5.78 9.19
CA SER A 147 5.18 6.49 10.42
C SER A 147 3.79 7.12 10.30
N GLU A 148 3.44 7.62 9.12
CA GLU A 148 2.15 8.25 8.81
C GLU A 148 1.03 7.22 8.76
N VAL A 149 1.22 6.10 8.04
CA VAL A 149 0.25 5.00 7.95
C VAL A 149 -0.09 4.43 9.33
N LEU A 150 0.92 4.22 10.18
CA LEU A 150 0.70 3.74 11.55
C LEU A 150 -0.07 4.77 12.39
N PHE A 151 0.25 6.05 12.23
CA PHE A 151 -0.46 7.13 12.93
C PHE A 151 -1.91 7.27 12.46
N ASP A 152 -2.16 7.19 11.16
CA ASP A 152 -3.51 7.19 10.59
C ASP A 152 -4.32 5.99 11.07
N GLY A 153 -3.69 4.81 11.15
CA GLY A 153 -4.28 3.62 11.75
C GLY A 153 -4.74 3.85 13.19
N LEU A 154 -3.91 4.49 14.02
CA LEU A 154 -4.26 4.88 15.39
C LEU A 154 -5.38 5.93 15.43
N LYS A 155 -5.27 6.97 14.61
CA LYS A 155 -6.26 8.05 14.54
C LYS A 155 -7.63 7.51 14.14
N LYS A 156 -7.70 6.59 13.16
CA LYS A 156 -8.94 5.88 12.77
C LYS A 156 -9.61 5.21 13.98
N ARG A 157 -8.85 4.63 14.93
CA ARG A 157 -9.43 4.02 16.14
C ARG A 157 -9.90 5.04 17.18
N ILE A 158 -9.18 6.13 17.33
CA ILE A 158 -9.60 7.24 18.20
C ILE A 158 -10.90 7.86 17.66
N ASP A 159 -10.96 8.09 16.34
CA ASP A 159 -12.14 8.64 15.68
C ASP A 159 -13.32 7.68 15.77
N LEU A 160 -13.10 6.37 15.61
CA LEU A 160 -14.12 5.35 15.83
C LEU A 160 -14.67 5.40 17.26
N PHE A 161 -13.79 5.41 18.27
CA PHE A 161 -14.21 5.54 19.66
C PHE A 161 -15.02 6.83 19.89
N ASN A 162 -14.58 7.95 19.31
CA ASN A 162 -15.27 9.24 19.45
C ASN A 162 -16.65 9.25 18.77
N GLN A 163 -16.91 8.34 17.83
CA GLN A 163 -18.18 8.19 17.13
C GLN A 163 -19.09 7.14 17.80
N THR A 164 -18.53 6.02 18.27
CA THR A 164 -19.31 4.85 18.73
C THR A 164 -19.25 4.62 20.24
N GLY A 165 -18.29 5.24 20.94
CA GLY A 165 -18.01 4.99 22.36
C GLY A 165 -17.33 3.65 22.63
N THR A 166 -16.86 2.94 21.60
CA THR A 166 -16.28 1.60 21.73
C THR A 166 -14.88 1.53 21.15
N LEU A 167 -14.00 0.78 21.83
CA LEU A 167 -12.73 0.34 21.27
C LEU A 167 -12.86 -1.12 20.83
N GLU A 168 -12.17 -1.46 19.76
CA GLU A 168 -12.13 -2.84 19.24
C GLU A 168 -11.48 -3.82 20.24
N THR A 169 -10.54 -3.33 21.03
CA THR A 169 -9.88 -4.06 22.12
C THR A 169 -9.42 -3.07 23.20
N LEU A 170 -9.33 -3.55 24.44
CA LEU A 170 -8.74 -2.81 25.56
C LEU A 170 -7.27 -3.18 25.79
N ASP A 171 -6.75 -4.19 25.09
CA ASP A 171 -5.33 -4.53 25.10
C ASP A 171 -4.57 -3.65 24.09
N VAL A 172 -3.64 -2.85 24.61
CA VAL A 172 -2.82 -1.95 23.80
C VAL A 172 -1.94 -2.71 22.82
N ASN A 173 -1.39 -3.86 23.21
CA ASN A 173 -0.54 -4.66 22.34
C ASN A 173 -1.36 -5.27 21.20
N GLU A 174 -2.56 -5.77 21.49
CA GLU A 174 -3.46 -6.28 20.46
C GLU A 174 -3.87 -5.17 19.47
N LEU A 175 -4.13 -3.96 19.97
CA LEU A 175 -4.44 -2.80 19.12
C LEU A 175 -3.25 -2.44 18.21
N ILE A 176 -2.04 -2.38 18.75
CA ILE A 176 -0.82 -2.12 17.98
C ILE A 176 -0.62 -3.22 16.93
N ASP A 177 -0.79 -4.48 17.30
CA ASP A 177 -0.65 -5.62 16.39
C ASP A 177 -1.63 -5.55 15.22
N LYS A 178 -2.87 -5.13 15.46
CA LYS A 178 -3.87 -4.94 14.41
C LYS A 178 -3.47 -3.82 13.45
N ILE A 179 -3.02 -2.68 13.97
CA ILE A 179 -2.55 -1.56 13.15
C ILE A 179 -1.37 -1.98 12.27
N TYR A 180 -0.39 -2.70 12.83
CA TYR A 180 0.76 -3.21 12.08
C TYR A 180 0.36 -4.23 11.01
N ARG A 181 -0.61 -5.10 11.31
CA ARG A 181 -1.14 -6.09 10.37
C ARG A 181 -1.84 -5.43 9.19
N GLU A 182 -2.71 -4.46 9.44
CA GLU A 182 -3.39 -3.69 8.39
C GLU A 182 -2.42 -2.88 7.54
N ALA A 183 -1.37 -2.34 8.17
CA ALA A 183 -0.31 -1.63 7.46
C ALA A 183 0.59 -2.56 6.64
N TYR A 184 0.48 -3.89 6.79
CA TYR A 184 1.31 -4.92 6.14
C TYR A 184 2.82 -4.63 6.24
N ILE A 185 3.29 -4.13 7.40
CA ILE A 185 4.72 -3.85 7.59
C ILE A 185 5.49 -5.17 7.72
N GLN A 186 6.42 -5.40 6.79
CA GLN A 186 7.30 -6.57 6.79
C GLN A 186 8.66 -6.26 7.42
N GLY A 187 9.23 -7.25 8.11
CA GLY A 187 10.53 -7.18 8.78
C GLY A 187 10.83 -8.46 9.57
N SER A 188 12.00 -8.55 10.18
CA SER A 188 12.26 -9.63 11.16
C SER A 188 11.40 -9.42 12.40
N GLU A 189 11.10 -10.50 13.14
CA GLU A 189 10.34 -10.42 14.39
C GLU A 189 10.97 -9.42 15.36
N SER A 190 12.29 -9.45 15.51
CA SER A 190 13.05 -8.52 16.37
C SER A 190 12.93 -7.05 15.93
N GLN A 191 12.94 -6.78 14.63
CA GLN A 191 12.80 -5.43 14.10
C GLN A 191 11.38 -4.91 14.32
N ILE A 192 10.38 -5.73 13.99
CA ILE A 192 8.97 -5.37 14.16
C ILE A 192 8.68 -5.10 15.64
N GLU A 193 9.18 -5.95 16.54
CA GLU A 193 9.00 -5.77 17.98
C GLU A 193 9.66 -4.47 18.48
N PHE A 194 10.86 -4.17 18.01
CA PHE A 194 11.51 -2.89 18.32
C PHE A 194 10.68 -1.69 17.81
N GLU A 195 10.21 -1.73 16.56
CA GLU A 195 9.38 -0.67 15.97
C GLU A 195 8.06 -0.49 16.73
N LYS A 196 7.40 -1.59 17.13
CA LYS A 196 6.19 -1.55 17.97
C LYS A 196 6.46 -0.90 19.32
N ASN A 197 7.58 -1.22 19.96
CA ASN A 197 7.98 -0.58 21.21
C ASN A 197 8.24 0.92 21.04
N VAL A 198 8.85 1.34 19.93
CA VAL A 198 9.00 2.77 19.60
C VAL A 198 7.64 3.44 19.42
N PHE A 199 6.72 2.80 18.70
CA PHE A 199 5.36 3.29 18.47
C PHE A 199 4.55 3.40 19.77
N TYR A 200 4.62 2.39 20.63
CA TYR A 200 4.03 2.38 21.98
C TYR A 200 4.56 3.55 22.82
N ASN A 201 5.88 3.69 22.90
CA ASN A 201 6.51 4.75 23.69
C ASN A 201 6.11 6.14 23.21
N LYS A 202 5.90 6.30 21.90
CA LYS A 202 5.54 7.58 21.28
C LYS A 202 4.08 7.97 21.51
N TYR A 203 3.13 7.03 21.38
CA TYR A 203 1.70 7.37 21.35
C TYR A 203 0.87 6.83 22.51
N PHE A 204 1.30 5.75 23.18
CA PHE A 204 0.52 5.08 24.22
C PHE A 204 1.08 5.28 25.62
N LYS A 205 2.40 5.45 25.78
CA LYS A 205 3.04 5.59 27.11
C LYS A 205 2.48 6.74 27.95
N SER A 206 2.16 7.86 27.30
CA SER A 206 1.55 9.03 27.96
C SER A 206 0.05 8.86 28.20
N GLY A 207 -0.56 7.78 27.69
CA GLY A 207 -1.99 7.54 27.73
C GLY A 207 -2.79 8.48 26.82
N PHE A 208 -4.11 8.33 26.92
CA PHE A 208 -5.09 9.15 26.23
C PHE A 208 -5.75 10.11 27.21
N ILE A 209 -6.12 11.30 26.73
CA ILE A 209 -6.91 12.27 27.49
C ILE A 209 -8.38 12.07 27.17
N LEU A 210 -9.20 11.85 28.19
CA LEU A 210 -10.66 11.81 28.06
C LEU A 210 -11.24 13.19 28.36
N ARG A 211 -11.93 13.81 27.40
CA ARG A 211 -12.55 15.13 27.56
C ARG A 211 -14.04 15.10 27.33
N PRO A 212 -14.85 15.67 28.24
CA PRO A 212 -16.27 15.87 27.99
C PRO A 212 -16.45 16.95 26.91
N THR A 213 -17.21 16.63 25.87
CA THR A 213 -17.53 17.49 24.72
C THR A 213 -19.05 17.54 24.56
N GLN A 214 -19.58 18.73 24.29
CA GLN A 214 -21.01 18.91 24.05
C GLN A 214 -21.33 18.65 22.58
N GLU A 215 -22.22 17.69 22.32
CA GLU A 215 -22.64 17.32 20.97
C GLU A 215 -24.15 17.00 21.02
N ASN A 216 -24.95 17.61 20.14
CA ASN A 216 -26.42 17.42 20.08
C ASN A 216 -27.14 17.52 21.44
N ASN A 217 -26.85 18.57 22.22
CA ASN A 217 -27.40 18.79 23.57
C ASN A 217 -27.07 17.70 24.61
N SER A 218 -26.13 16.81 24.32
CA SER A 218 -25.64 15.80 25.26
C SER A 218 -24.15 16.00 25.53
N LEU A 219 -23.70 15.66 26.73
CA LEU A 219 -22.29 15.70 27.11
C LEU A 219 -21.71 14.30 26.91
N ILE A 220 -20.79 14.14 25.96
CA ILE A 220 -20.15 12.86 25.66
C ILE A 220 -18.64 12.94 25.90
N PHE A 221 -18.00 11.82 26.22
CA PHE A 221 -16.56 11.77 26.37
C PHE A 221 -15.89 11.48 25.02
N LYS A 222 -14.87 12.27 24.67
CA LYS A 222 -13.98 12.03 23.53
C LYS A 222 -12.56 11.75 24.02
N ILE A 223 -11.87 10.85 23.35
CA ILE A 223 -10.45 10.56 23.54
C ILE A 223 -9.61 11.45 22.61
N GLU A 224 -8.54 12.01 23.17
CA GLU A 224 -7.49 12.73 22.46
C GLU A 224 -6.10 12.16 22.81
N LEU A 225 -5.14 12.25 21.89
CA LEU A 225 -3.74 11.94 22.17
C LEU A 225 -3.13 12.99 23.12
N THR A 226 -2.33 12.52 24.06
CA THR A 226 -1.50 13.39 24.89
C THR A 226 -0.38 13.99 24.02
N LYS A 227 -0.34 15.33 23.91
CA LYS A 227 0.70 16.05 23.14
C LYS A 227 2.09 15.90 23.76
#